data_AF-A0A6N3F549-F1
#
_entry.id   AF-A0A6N3F549-F1
#
_cell.length_a   1.000
_cell.length_b   1.000
_cell.length_c   1.000
_cell.angle_alpha   90.00
_cell.angle_beta   90.00
_cell.angle_gamma   90.00
#
_symmetry.space_group_name_H-M   'P 1'
#
loop_
_entity.id
_entity.type
_entity.pdbx_description
1 polymer ?
#
loop_
_entity_poly.entity_id
_entity_poly.type
_entity_poly.pdbx_seq_one_letter_code
_entity_poly.pdbx_strand_id
1 'polypeptide(L)'
;MKKIIIFAALCLSFLTACDKEDLGGSNIHVPEFDYNALSETDKYIYDHYTVPYNVEVVYRWNQGDVSSDDMRKNLVPPRESQVEPFLEMIEKVWVDTYTAEVGQQTLRSYIPKQILLVGSASYNDDGSTTEGTAEGGRQIVLYSVNDFNFTLEQIQSYAHVMHHEFAHILHQNVEYDAEFEKITPSYSSSWMQMNDETARTKGFITAYASSSADEDFAEMVSIMLTNSPEDWDNMIESAGNTTAVEALRKKEAIVVAYMKNNWGVDMKDFQKEVVAAIEAAVRN
;
A
#
# COMPACT_ATOMS: atom_id res chain seq x y z
N MET A 1 -5.11 13.85 -71.28
CA MET A 1 -4.33 14.68 -70.33
C MET A 1 -5.13 15.93 -69.86
N LYS A 2 -6.37 15.77 -69.38
CA LYS A 2 -7.19 16.90 -68.85
C LYS A 2 -7.96 16.58 -67.55
N LYS A 3 -7.88 15.34 -67.05
CA LYS A 3 -8.60 14.90 -65.82
C LYS A 3 -7.69 14.67 -64.60
N ILE A 4 -6.37 14.74 -64.76
CA ILE A 4 -5.40 14.60 -63.65
C ILE A 4 -5.08 15.95 -62.99
N ILE A 5 -5.31 17.07 -63.69
CA ILE A 5 -4.99 18.42 -63.19
C ILE A 5 -6.04 18.94 -62.18
N ILE A 6 -7.26 18.38 -62.15
CA ILE A 6 -8.34 18.84 -61.28
C ILE A 6 -8.20 18.28 -59.85
N PHE A 7 -7.55 17.13 -59.67
CA PHE A 7 -7.38 16.52 -58.34
C PHE A 7 -6.22 17.13 -57.52
N ALA A 8 -5.23 17.73 -58.19
CA ALA A 8 -4.13 18.41 -57.54
C ALA A 8 -4.50 19.83 -57.01
N ALA A 9 -5.55 20.44 -57.58
CA ALA A 9 -6.03 21.76 -57.15
C ALA A 9 -6.93 21.70 -55.90
N LEU A 10 -7.50 20.53 -55.57
CA LEU A 10 -8.39 20.36 -54.41
C LEU A 10 -7.64 19.99 -53.12
N CYS A 11 -6.38 19.55 -53.22
CA CYS A 11 -5.54 19.21 -52.05
C CYS A 11 -4.72 20.39 -51.52
N LEU A 12 -4.69 21.54 -52.21
CA LEU A 12 -3.86 22.68 -51.81
C LEU A 12 -4.58 23.70 -50.90
N SER A 13 -5.88 23.51 -50.62
CA SER A 13 -6.69 24.43 -49.81
C SER A 13 -6.79 24.07 -48.33
N PHE A 14 -6.07 23.06 -47.84
CA PHE A 14 -6.11 22.62 -46.43
C PHE A 14 -4.88 23.03 -45.60
N LEU A 15 -4.00 23.89 -46.11
CA LEU A 15 -2.78 24.31 -45.41
C LEU A 15 -2.89 25.66 -44.67
N THR A 16 -4.07 26.26 -44.56
CA THR A 16 -4.24 27.58 -43.90
C THR A 16 -5.13 27.54 -42.66
N ALA A 17 -5.45 26.37 -42.10
CA ALA A 17 -6.23 26.26 -40.87
C ALA A 17 -5.32 25.90 -39.68
N CYS A 18 -4.41 26.82 -39.34
CA CYS A 18 -3.75 26.82 -38.04
C CYS A 18 -3.26 28.24 -37.75
N ASP A 19 -4.18 29.21 -37.77
CA ASP A 19 -3.98 30.38 -36.92
C ASP A 19 -4.03 29.84 -35.49
N LYS A 20 -2.88 29.91 -34.81
CA LYS A 20 -2.85 29.70 -33.36
C LYS A 20 -3.70 30.82 -32.79
N GLU A 21 -4.94 30.51 -32.44
CA GLU A 21 -5.75 31.40 -31.62
C GLU A 21 -4.91 31.70 -30.37
N ASP A 22 -4.48 32.94 -30.23
CA ASP A 22 -3.86 33.45 -29.02
C ASP A 22 -4.97 33.47 -27.97
N LEU A 23 -4.98 32.45 -27.11
CA LEU A 23 -5.96 32.30 -26.03
C LEU A 23 -5.82 33.40 -24.95
N GLY A 24 -4.88 34.35 -25.13
CA GLY A 24 -4.53 35.35 -24.16
C GLY A 24 -3.81 34.76 -22.95
N GLY A 25 -3.30 35.63 -22.08
CA GLY A 25 -2.83 35.20 -20.77
C GLY A 25 -4.00 34.64 -19.96
N SER A 26 -3.79 33.50 -19.30
CA SER A 26 -4.77 32.96 -18.36
C SER A 26 -5.07 33.99 -17.27
N ASN A 27 -6.34 34.37 -17.11
CA ASN A 27 -6.80 35.17 -15.96
C ASN A 27 -7.03 34.31 -14.70
N ILE A 28 -6.70 33.01 -14.76
CA ILE A 28 -6.74 32.14 -13.58
C ILE A 28 -5.52 32.50 -12.73
N HIS A 29 -5.77 33.22 -11.64
CA HIS A 29 -4.79 33.37 -10.58
C HIS A 29 -4.68 32.02 -9.86
N VAL A 30 -3.68 31.23 -10.22
CA VAL A 30 -3.26 30.11 -9.39
C VAL A 30 -2.52 30.73 -8.21
N PRO A 31 -3.02 30.56 -6.96
CA PRO A 31 -2.31 31.05 -5.80
C PRO A 31 -0.89 30.49 -5.81
N GLU A 32 0.09 31.35 -5.56
CA GLU A 32 1.46 30.87 -5.36
C GLU A 32 1.49 30.00 -4.10
N PHE A 33 2.17 28.86 -4.18
CA PHE A 33 2.32 27.98 -3.01
C PHE A 33 3.11 28.72 -1.94
N ASP A 34 2.49 28.97 -0.80
CA ASP A 34 3.12 29.61 0.36
C ASP A 34 3.34 28.57 1.46
N TYR A 35 4.56 28.01 1.51
CA TYR A 35 4.98 27.08 2.56
C TYR A 35 4.84 27.67 3.97
N ASN A 36 5.01 28.98 4.14
CA ASN A 36 4.93 29.61 5.46
C ASN A 36 3.49 29.75 5.96
N ALA A 37 2.50 29.62 5.08
CA ALA A 37 1.08 29.63 5.43
C ALA A 37 0.57 28.27 5.91
N LEU A 38 1.36 27.19 5.75
CA LEU A 38 1.00 25.84 6.18
C LEU A 38 1.01 25.69 7.71
N SER A 39 0.15 24.81 8.25
CA SER A 39 0.29 24.38 9.66
C SER A 39 1.55 23.54 9.83
N GLU A 40 2.00 23.32 11.08
CA GLU A 40 3.16 22.46 11.33
C GLU A 40 2.94 21.03 10.82
N THR A 41 1.75 20.47 11.04
CA THR A 41 1.35 19.16 10.48
C THR A 41 1.45 19.15 8.95
N ASP A 42 0.96 20.20 8.27
CA ASP A 42 0.99 20.29 6.80
C ASP A 42 2.42 20.42 6.27
N LYS A 43 3.30 21.14 6.98
CA LYS A 43 4.74 21.22 6.65
C LYS A 43 5.41 19.87 6.79
N TYR A 44 5.15 19.16 7.88
CA TYR A 44 5.67 17.81 8.10
C TYR A 44 5.25 16.88 6.96
N ILE A 45 3.95 16.84 6.62
CA ILE A 45 3.45 16.07 5.46
C ILE A 45 4.15 16.50 4.16
N TYR A 46 4.29 17.80 3.92
CA TYR A 46 4.91 18.31 2.71
C TYR A 46 6.37 17.86 2.57
N ASP A 47 7.15 18.00 3.63
CA ASP A 47 8.59 17.73 3.63
C ASP A 47 8.92 16.24 3.66
N HIS A 48 8.10 15.41 4.31
CA HIS A 48 8.37 13.99 4.52
C HIS A 48 7.66 13.06 3.53
N TYR A 49 6.47 13.45 3.03
CA TYR A 49 5.64 12.61 2.16
C TYR A 49 5.48 13.20 0.76
N THR A 50 5.06 14.47 0.66
CA THR A 50 4.71 15.07 -0.64
C THR A 50 5.95 15.26 -1.51
N VAL A 51 6.95 15.99 -1.04
CA VAL A 51 8.15 16.31 -1.82
C VAL A 51 9.00 15.07 -2.13
N PRO A 52 9.29 14.19 -1.16
CA PRO A 52 10.19 13.07 -1.40
C PRO A 52 9.54 11.96 -2.25
N TYR A 53 8.24 11.69 -2.05
CA TYR A 53 7.58 10.48 -2.53
C TYR A 53 6.34 10.71 -3.41
N ASN A 54 5.88 11.96 -3.60
CA ASN A 54 4.62 12.29 -4.26
C ASN A 54 3.41 11.62 -3.59
N VAL A 55 3.39 11.60 -2.26
CA VAL A 55 2.29 11.04 -1.47
C VAL A 55 1.45 12.20 -0.94
N GLU A 56 0.16 12.20 -1.26
CA GLU A 56 -0.81 13.09 -0.63
C GLU A 56 -1.31 12.45 0.67
N VAL A 57 -1.16 13.12 1.80
CA VAL A 57 -1.77 12.68 3.07
C VAL A 57 -3.03 13.51 3.33
N VAL A 58 -4.18 12.85 3.30
CA VAL A 58 -5.49 13.47 3.53
C VAL A 58 -5.93 13.20 4.96
N TYR A 59 -5.98 14.24 5.79
CA TYR A 59 -6.44 14.13 7.18
C TYR A 59 -7.51 15.17 7.54
N ARG A 60 -7.68 16.22 6.70
CA ARG A 60 -8.78 17.17 6.80
C ARG A 60 -9.75 16.90 5.65
N TRP A 61 -10.86 16.26 5.97
CA TRP A 61 -11.90 15.88 5.01
C TRP A 61 -13.27 15.98 5.68
N ASN A 62 -14.33 16.04 4.88
CA ASN A 62 -15.72 15.95 5.34
C ASN A 62 -16.31 14.61 4.91
N GLN A 63 -17.38 14.15 5.56
CA GLN A 63 -17.97 12.84 5.26
C GLN A 63 -18.42 12.66 3.80
N GLY A 64 -18.56 13.73 3.02
CA GLY A 64 -18.81 13.66 1.57
C GLY A 64 -17.56 13.36 0.72
N ASP A 65 -16.36 13.39 1.30
CA ASP A 65 -15.07 13.18 0.64
C ASP A 65 -14.56 11.73 0.80
N VAL A 66 -15.24 10.90 1.60
CA VAL A 66 -14.96 9.45 1.73
C VAL A 66 -15.85 8.62 0.80
N SER A 67 -15.44 7.39 0.48
CA SER A 67 -16.17 6.51 -0.44
C SER A 67 -17.63 6.31 -0.01
N SER A 68 -18.54 6.07 -0.97
CA SER A 68 -19.98 5.94 -0.67
C SER A 68 -20.31 4.77 0.27
N ASP A 69 -19.46 3.75 0.33
CA ASP A 69 -19.60 2.64 1.28
C ASP A 69 -19.17 3.05 2.69
N ASP A 70 -18.20 3.95 2.81
CA ASP A 70 -17.73 4.54 4.07
C ASP A 70 -18.63 5.67 4.58
N MET A 71 -19.41 6.33 3.73
CA MET A 71 -20.44 7.30 4.15
C MET A 71 -21.51 6.68 5.06
N ARG A 72 -21.74 5.36 4.97
CA ARG A 72 -22.66 4.64 5.87
C ARG A 72 -22.08 4.43 7.27
N LYS A 73 -20.75 4.54 7.40
CA LYS A 73 -20.03 4.43 8.68
C LYS A 73 -19.94 5.84 9.29
N ASN A 74 -20.10 5.96 10.60
CA ASN A 74 -19.98 7.23 11.32
C ASN A 74 -18.50 7.65 11.47
N LEU A 75 -17.80 7.78 10.33
CA LEU A 75 -16.39 8.11 10.31
C LEU A 75 -16.15 9.58 10.65
N VAL A 76 -15.07 9.84 11.37
CA VAL A 76 -14.62 11.20 11.70
C VAL A 76 -13.18 11.41 11.25
N PRO A 77 -12.80 12.64 10.85
CA PRO A 77 -11.40 12.98 10.65
C PRO A 77 -10.57 12.75 11.94
N PRO A 78 -9.27 12.45 11.81
CA PRO A 78 -8.37 12.36 12.95
C PRO A 78 -8.22 13.72 13.64
N ARG A 79 -7.94 13.69 14.94
CA ARG A 79 -7.48 14.85 15.69
C ARG A 79 -6.13 15.26 15.12
N GLU A 80 -5.98 16.53 14.74
CA GLU A 80 -4.74 17.02 14.13
C GLU A 80 -3.50 16.72 14.99
N SER A 81 -3.62 16.75 16.33
CA SER A 81 -2.52 16.40 17.24
C SER A 81 -2.10 14.93 17.25
N GLN A 82 -2.86 14.04 16.61
CA GLN A 82 -2.50 12.62 16.41
C GLN A 82 -1.88 12.36 15.04
N VAL A 83 -2.03 13.27 14.07
CA VAL A 83 -1.65 13.06 12.67
C VAL A 83 -0.14 12.94 12.53
N GLU A 84 0.61 13.96 12.94
CA GLU A 84 2.07 13.96 12.81
C GLU A 84 2.72 12.80 13.60
N PRO A 85 2.39 12.55 14.89
CA PRO A 85 2.97 11.41 15.61
C PRO A 85 2.66 10.04 14.98
N PHE A 86 1.47 9.88 14.39
CA PHE A 86 1.08 8.65 13.71
C PHE A 86 1.86 8.48 12.40
N LEU A 87 1.98 9.55 11.61
CA LEU A 87 2.77 9.54 10.38
C LEU A 87 4.26 9.30 10.66
N GLU A 88 4.84 9.91 11.68
CA GLU A 88 6.23 9.60 12.09
C GLU A 88 6.45 8.10 12.34
N MET A 89 5.45 7.40 12.88
CA MET A 89 5.53 5.94 13.08
C MET A 89 5.51 5.21 11.74
N ILE A 90 4.59 5.57 10.84
CA ILE A 90 4.51 4.99 9.49
C ILE A 90 5.79 5.27 8.70
N GLU A 91 6.32 6.49 8.77
CA GLU A 91 7.58 6.87 8.13
C GLU A 91 8.71 5.95 8.58
N LYS A 92 8.91 5.80 9.90
CA LYS A 92 9.99 4.97 10.46
C LYS A 92 9.86 3.49 10.14
N VAL A 93 8.67 2.93 10.28
CA VAL A 93 8.45 1.48 10.17
C VAL A 93 8.40 1.04 8.70
N TRP A 94 7.91 1.91 7.81
CA TRP A 94 7.65 1.56 6.42
C TRP A 94 8.44 2.40 5.42
N VAL A 95 8.34 3.73 5.45
CA VAL A 95 8.97 4.55 4.39
C VAL A 95 10.49 4.50 4.47
N ASP A 96 11.04 4.65 5.68
CA ASP A 96 12.48 4.67 5.93
C ASP A 96 13.14 3.32 5.68
N THR A 97 12.50 2.23 6.13
CA THR A 97 13.01 0.86 5.94
C THR A 97 13.07 0.50 4.46
N TYR A 98 12.02 0.78 3.69
CA TYR A 98 12.05 0.56 2.24
C TYR A 98 13.04 1.50 1.53
N THR A 99 13.15 2.75 1.97
CA THR A 99 14.10 3.71 1.38
C THR A 99 15.55 3.29 1.60
N ALA A 100 15.86 2.74 2.76
CA ALA A 100 17.19 2.18 3.05
C ALA A 100 17.52 0.98 2.14
N GLU A 101 16.55 0.10 1.90
CA GLU A 101 16.73 -1.10 1.09
C GLU A 101 16.83 -0.83 -0.42
N VAL A 102 15.87 -0.07 -0.98
CA VAL A 102 15.74 0.08 -2.44
C VAL A 102 16.05 1.48 -2.96
N GLY A 103 16.27 2.44 -2.06
CA GLY A 103 16.48 3.84 -2.38
C GLY A 103 15.19 4.62 -2.65
N GLN A 104 15.22 5.91 -2.32
CA GLN A 104 14.07 6.81 -2.37
C GLN A 104 13.40 6.87 -3.75
N GLN A 105 14.19 6.90 -4.83
CA GLN A 105 13.65 6.98 -6.20
C GLN A 105 12.86 5.72 -6.57
N THR A 106 13.34 4.56 -6.17
CA THR A 106 12.65 3.28 -6.38
C THR A 106 11.35 3.27 -5.59
N LEU A 107 11.41 3.57 -4.29
CA LEU A 107 10.20 3.60 -3.45
C LEU A 107 9.16 4.58 -4.00
N ARG A 108 9.57 5.80 -4.39
CA ARG A 108 8.69 6.80 -5.01
C ARG A 108 7.93 6.28 -6.24
N SER A 109 8.47 5.32 -6.97
CA SER A 109 7.83 4.76 -8.17
C SER A 109 6.67 3.83 -7.84
N TYR A 110 6.69 3.18 -6.66
CA TYR A 110 5.70 2.18 -6.27
C TYR A 110 4.79 2.64 -5.13
N ILE A 111 5.26 3.49 -4.23
CA ILE A 111 4.50 3.90 -3.04
C ILE A 111 3.13 4.48 -3.44
N PRO A 112 2.04 4.15 -2.70
CA PRO A 112 0.70 4.73 -2.89
C PRO A 112 0.74 6.25 -3.06
N LYS A 113 -0.15 6.81 -3.86
CA LYS A 113 -0.19 8.25 -4.13
C LYS A 113 -1.06 9.01 -3.15
N GLN A 114 -1.86 8.31 -2.36
CA GLN A 114 -2.65 8.91 -1.31
C GLN A 114 -2.69 8.02 -0.06
N ILE A 115 -2.61 8.66 1.10
CA ILE A 115 -2.91 8.07 2.40
C ILE A 115 -4.05 8.87 3.02
N LEU A 116 -5.20 8.24 3.23
CA LEU A 116 -6.34 8.83 3.91
C LEU A 116 -6.35 8.40 5.38
N LEU A 117 -6.24 9.36 6.29
CA LEU A 117 -6.30 9.10 7.72
C LEU A 117 -7.73 9.28 8.23
N VAL A 118 -8.23 8.30 8.97
CA VAL A 118 -9.56 8.29 9.58
C VAL A 118 -9.41 8.14 11.10
N GLY A 119 -10.05 9.03 11.83
CA GLY A 119 -9.91 9.13 13.28
C GLY A 119 -10.62 8.03 14.06
N SER A 120 -11.70 7.47 13.52
CA SER A 120 -12.50 6.42 14.17
C SER A 120 -12.26 5.05 13.56
N ALA A 121 -12.57 4.00 14.31
CA ALA A 121 -12.62 2.63 13.78
C ALA A 121 -13.67 2.48 12.67
N SER A 122 -13.36 1.65 11.68
CA SER A 122 -14.32 1.14 10.70
C SER A 122 -14.88 -0.19 11.17
N TYR A 123 -16.13 -0.21 11.61
CA TYR A 123 -16.81 -1.44 12.02
C TYR A 123 -17.41 -2.19 10.84
N ASN A 124 -17.17 -3.50 10.80
CA ASN A 124 -17.78 -4.45 9.89
C ASN A 124 -19.14 -4.93 10.44
N ASP A 125 -19.96 -5.55 9.59
CA ASP A 125 -21.29 -6.06 9.96
C ASP A 125 -21.23 -7.12 11.08
N ASP A 126 -20.10 -7.80 11.25
CA ASP A 126 -19.85 -8.79 12.30
C ASP A 126 -19.28 -8.18 13.61
N GLY A 127 -19.05 -6.87 13.65
CA GLY A 127 -18.52 -6.13 14.79
C GLY A 127 -16.99 -6.09 14.87
N SER A 128 -16.26 -6.72 13.94
CA SER A 128 -14.81 -6.55 13.82
C SER A 128 -14.43 -5.15 13.31
N THR A 129 -13.18 -4.73 13.53
CA THR A 129 -12.65 -3.46 13.03
C THR A 129 -11.69 -3.70 11.86
N THR A 130 -11.68 -2.76 10.91
CA THR A 130 -10.70 -2.72 9.81
C THR A 130 -9.71 -1.61 10.09
N GLU A 131 -8.42 -1.94 10.17
CA GLU A 131 -7.36 -0.95 10.46
C GLU A 131 -6.88 -0.22 9.21
N GLY A 132 -7.01 -0.82 8.03
CA GLY A 132 -6.88 -0.13 6.78
C GLY A 132 -7.37 -0.91 5.58
N THR A 133 -7.44 -0.22 4.44
CA THR A 133 -7.86 -0.78 3.15
C THR A 133 -7.06 -0.10 2.04
N ALA A 134 -6.88 -0.77 0.89
CA ALA A 134 -6.46 -0.09 -0.34
C ALA A 134 -7.58 0.03 -1.37
N GLU A 135 -7.65 1.20 -2.01
CA GLU A 135 -8.49 1.42 -3.18
C GLU A 135 -7.60 1.48 -4.44
N GLY A 136 -7.64 0.39 -5.22
CA GLY A 136 -7.02 0.31 -6.54
C GLY A 136 -5.50 0.55 -6.57
N GLY A 137 -4.80 0.20 -5.48
CA GLY A 137 -3.35 0.35 -5.34
C GLY A 137 -2.85 1.81 -5.33
N ARG A 138 -3.75 2.80 -5.34
CA ARG A 138 -3.38 4.23 -5.37
C ARG A 138 -3.57 4.92 -4.03
N GLN A 139 -4.53 4.46 -3.25
CA GLN A 139 -4.89 5.04 -1.97
C GLN A 139 -4.88 3.96 -0.90
N ILE A 140 -4.30 4.26 0.25
CA ILE A 140 -4.46 3.48 1.48
C ILE A 140 -5.29 4.31 2.45
N VAL A 141 -6.30 3.70 3.06
CA VAL A 141 -7.09 4.29 4.16
C VAL A 141 -6.61 3.66 5.46
N LEU A 142 -6.30 4.47 6.47
CA LEU A 142 -5.90 4.04 7.80
C LEU A 142 -6.90 4.54 8.84
N TYR A 143 -7.54 3.62 9.55
CA TYR A 143 -8.59 3.91 10.53
C TYR A 143 -8.04 4.01 11.95
N SER A 144 -8.90 4.36 12.91
CA SER A 144 -8.59 4.35 14.36
C SER A 144 -7.44 5.27 14.82
N VAL A 145 -7.05 6.28 14.03
CA VAL A 145 -5.90 7.15 14.33
C VAL A 145 -6.04 7.89 15.67
N ASN A 146 -7.28 8.16 16.14
CA ASN A 146 -7.48 8.83 17.43
C ASN A 146 -7.21 7.94 18.65
N ASP A 147 -7.26 6.63 18.46
CA ASP A 147 -7.10 5.62 19.50
C ASP A 147 -5.72 4.96 19.46
N PHE A 148 -4.84 5.43 18.57
CA PHE A 148 -3.47 4.97 18.46
C PHE A 148 -2.63 5.40 19.67
N ASN A 149 -1.91 4.46 20.27
CA ASN A 149 -1.15 4.65 21.50
C ASN A 149 0.25 4.03 21.46
N PHE A 150 0.81 3.79 20.27
CA PHE A 150 2.18 3.30 20.06
C PHE A 150 2.50 1.99 20.82
N THR A 151 1.48 1.17 21.08
CA THR A 151 1.70 -0.20 21.56
C THR A 151 2.27 -1.06 20.42
N LEU A 152 3.07 -2.07 20.79
CA LEU A 152 3.65 -3.00 19.83
C LEU A 152 2.59 -3.64 18.93
N GLU A 153 1.47 -4.07 19.52
CA GLU A 153 0.35 -4.70 18.79
C GLU A 153 -0.24 -3.77 17.72
N GLN A 154 -0.50 -2.50 18.06
CA GLN A 154 -1.02 -1.54 17.09
C GLN A 154 0.00 -1.25 15.98
N ILE A 155 1.27 -1.04 16.33
CA ILE A 155 2.33 -0.77 15.33
C ILE A 155 2.47 -1.95 14.38
N GLN A 156 2.50 -3.19 14.91
CA GLN A 156 2.54 -4.40 14.09
C GLN A 156 1.31 -4.53 13.18
N SER A 157 0.12 -4.20 13.69
CA SER A 157 -1.13 -4.22 12.91
C SER A 157 -1.08 -3.25 11.73
N TYR A 158 -0.69 -1.99 11.96
CA TYR A 158 -0.55 -1.03 10.85
C TYR A 158 0.60 -1.42 9.91
N ALA A 159 1.72 -1.91 10.40
CA ALA A 159 2.81 -2.40 9.56
C ALA A 159 2.36 -3.55 8.66
N HIS A 160 1.58 -4.50 9.20
CA HIS A 160 1.01 -5.62 8.46
C HIS A 160 0.14 -5.13 7.31
N VAL A 161 -0.81 -4.21 7.58
CA VAL A 161 -1.65 -3.59 6.54
C VAL A 161 -0.79 -2.89 5.48
N MET A 162 0.16 -2.05 5.89
CA MET A 162 0.99 -1.29 4.95
C MET A 162 1.84 -2.20 4.06
N HIS A 163 2.45 -3.24 4.61
CA HIS A 163 3.25 -4.20 3.84
C HIS A 163 2.38 -5.08 2.94
N HIS A 164 1.21 -5.49 3.41
CA HIS A 164 0.24 -6.27 2.64
C HIS A 164 -0.21 -5.49 1.40
N GLU A 165 -0.69 -4.26 1.58
CA GLU A 165 -1.14 -3.42 0.47
C GLU A 165 0.00 -3.03 -0.47
N PHE A 166 1.20 -2.81 0.08
CA PHE A 166 2.36 -2.55 -0.76
C PHE A 166 2.74 -3.78 -1.59
N ALA A 167 2.63 -5.00 -1.05
CA ALA A 167 2.84 -6.23 -1.80
C ALA A 167 1.87 -6.35 -2.98
N HIS A 168 0.60 -5.96 -2.79
CA HIS A 168 -0.36 -5.84 -3.89
C HIS A 168 0.11 -4.88 -5.00
N ILE A 169 0.60 -3.70 -4.62
CA ILE A 169 1.10 -2.74 -5.60
C ILE A 169 2.33 -3.30 -6.33
N LEU A 170 3.24 -3.96 -5.63
CA LEU A 170 4.43 -4.55 -6.25
C LEU A 170 4.02 -5.58 -7.30
N HIS A 171 3.15 -6.53 -6.96
CA HIS A 171 2.79 -7.61 -7.89
C HIS A 171 1.89 -7.18 -9.04
N GLN A 172 1.08 -6.15 -8.85
CA GLN A 172 0.32 -5.51 -9.93
C GLN A 172 1.21 -4.79 -10.95
N ASN A 173 2.42 -4.38 -10.55
CA ASN A 173 3.39 -3.75 -11.44
C ASN A 173 4.38 -4.76 -12.05
N VAL A 174 4.76 -5.78 -11.29
CA VAL A 174 5.66 -6.86 -11.72
C VAL A 174 5.09 -8.16 -11.21
N GLU A 175 4.50 -8.98 -12.08
CA GLU A 175 3.85 -10.22 -11.66
C GLU A 175 4.81 -11.18 -10.93
N TYR A 176 4.33 -11.83 -9.87
CA TYR A 176 5.06 -12.93 -9.23
C TYR A 176 4.96 -14.21 -10.07
N ASP A 177 5.75 -15.23 -9.74
CA ASP A 177 5.75 -16.51 -10.47
C ASP A 177 4.40 -17.23 -10.32
N ALA A 178 3.70 -17.48 -11.44
CA ALA A 178 2.42 -18.18 -11.48
C ALA A 178 2.47 -19.62 -10.91
N GLU A 179 3.65 -20.20 -10.69
CA GLU A 179 3.79 -21.42 -9.90
C GLU A 179 3.33 -21.25 -8.45
N PHE A 180 3.36 -20.04 -7.89
CA PHE A 180 2.89 -19.75 -6.53
C PHE A 180 1.46 -20.23 -6.30
N GLU A 181 0.56 -19.90 -7.23
CA GLU A 181 -0.87 -20.22 -7.16
C GLU A 181 -1.15 -21.73 -7.20
N LYS A 182 -0.20 -22.51 -7.74
CA LYS A 182 -0.32 -23.96 -7.88
C LYS A 182 0.13 -24.71 -6.64
N ILE A 183 0.82 -24.05 -5.69
CA ILE A 183 1.32 -24.70 -4.48
C ILE A 183 0.16 -25.10 -3.55
N THR A 184 -0.78 -24.17 -3.30
CA THR A 184 -1.95 -24.40 -2.45
C THR A 184 -3.22 -23.87 -3.14
N PRO A 185 -3.75 -24.55 -4.18
CA PRO A 185 -4.81 -24.01 -5.05
C PRO A 185 -6.21 -23.98 -4.41
N SER A 186 -6.33 -24.32 -3.12
CA SER A 186 -7.62 -24.51 -2.42
C SER A 186 -8.13 -23.23 -1.78
N TYR A 187 -8.24 -22.16 -2.58
CA TYR A 187 -8.75 -20.86 -2.14
C TYR A 187 -10.26 -20.89 -1.87
N SER A 188 -10.73 -20.08 -0.91
CA SER A 188 -12.09 -20.10 -0.41
C SER A 188 -12.57 -18.74 0.09
N SER A 189 -13.79 -18.37 -0.30
CA SER A 189 -14.48 -17.19 0.25
C SER A 189 -14.90 -17.35 1.72
N SER A 190 -14.80 -18.56 2.28
CA SER A 190 -15.18 -18.85 3.68
C SER A 190 -14.01 -18.75 4.65
N TRP A 191 -12.96 -17.99 4.30
CA TRP A 191 -11.74 -17.82 5.11
C TRP A 191 -12.05 -17.30 6.52
N MET A 192 -13.06 -16.44 6.68
CA MET A 192 -13.53 -15.90 7.98
C MET A 192 -14.01 -16.98 8.97
N GLN A 193 -14.26 -18.20 8.50
CA GLN A 193 -14.70 -19.33 9.33
C GLN A 193 -13.52 -20.18 9.84
N MET A 194 -12.28 -19.77 9.56
CA MET A 194 -11.05 -20.48 9.89
C MET A 194 -10.12 -19.59 10.72
N ASN A 195 -9.38 -20.18 11.66
CA ASN A 195 -8.31 -19.49 12.36
C ASN A 195 -6.94 -19.77 11.70
N ASP A 196 -5.94 -18.94 11.99
CA ASP A 196 -4.62 -19.02 11.36
C ASP A 196 -3.92 -20.35 11.64
N GLU A 197 -4.07 -20.91 12.84
CA GLU A 197 -3.49 -22.22 13.18
C GLU A 197 -4.00 -23.31 12.23
N THR A 198 -5.31 -23.35 11.99
CA THR A 198 -5.93 -24.30 11.05
C THR A 198 -5.51 -24.01 9.62
N ALA A 199 -5.40 -22.73 9.23
CA ALA A 199 -4.95 -22.33 7.90
C ALA A 199 -3.52 -22.80 7.62
N ARG A 200 -2.62 -22.68 8.60
CA ARG A 200 -1.24 -23.20 8.50
C ARG A 200 -1.19 -24.69 8.26
N THR A 201 -2.05 -25.48 8.90
CA THR A 201 -2.13 -26.93 8.60
C THR A 201 -2.52 -27.24 7.15
N LYS A 202 -3.11 -26.29 6.44
CA LYS A 202 -3.54 -26.39 5.04
C LYS A 202 -2.55 -25.75 4.05
N GLY A 203 -1.43 -25.19 4.53
CA GLY A 203 -0.43 -24.55 3.69
C GLY A 203 -0.72 -23.08 3.33
N PHE A 204 -1.48 -22.38 4.17
CA PHE A 204 -1.69 -20.93 4.13
C PHE A 204 -1.15 -20.29 5.41
N ILE A 205 -0.44 -19.17 5.34
CA ILE A 205 0.22 -18.60 6.53
C ILE A 205 -0.78 -18.02 7.55
N THR A 206 -1.85 -17.42 7.03
CA THR A 206 -3.01 -16.92 7.78
C THR A 206 -4.30 -17.48 7.20
N ALA A 207 -5.41 -17.34 7.92
CA ALA A 207 -6.73 -17.65 7.39
C ALA A 207 -7.06 -16.78 6.16
N TYR A 208 -6.72 -15.49 6.22
CA TYR A 208 -7.00 -14.54 5.13
C TYR A 208 -6.24 -14.89 3.84
N ALA A 209 -5.01 -15.40 3.94
CA ALA A 209 -4.25 -15.94 2.81
C ALA A 209 -4.97 -17.06 2.04
N SER A 210 -5.97 -17.72 2.65
CA SER A 210 -6.77 -18.73 1.94
C SER A 210 -7.87 -18.14 1.04
N SER A 211 -8.03 -16.81 0.99
CA SER A 211 -9.10 -16.16 0.24
C SER A 211 -8.86 -16.12 -1.27
N SER A 212 -7.64 -15.81 -1.71
CA SER A 212 -7.20 -15.83 -3.11
C SER A 212 -5.68 -15.91 -3.21
N ALA A 213 -5.13 -16.16 -4.41
CA ALA A 213 -3.69 -16.26 -4.60
C ALA A 213 -2.95 -14.93 -4.39
N ASP A 214 -3.57 -13.81 -4.80
CA ASP A 214 -2.99 -12.48 -4.62
C ASP A 214 -2.90 -12.11 -3.13
N GLU A 215 -3.92 -12.46 -2.35
CA GLU A 215 -3.98 -12.24 -0.90
C GLU A 215 -2.98 -13.16 -0.17
N ASP A 216 -2.86 -14.42 -0.61
CA ASP A 216 -1.87 -15.37 -0.11
C ASP A 216 -0.44 -14.85 -0.31
N PHE A 217 -0.15 -14.30 -1.50
CA PHE A 217 1.14 -13.70 -1.77
C PHE A 217 1.40 -12.46 -0.90
N ALA A 218 0.43 -11.55 -0.80
CA ALA A 218 0.54 -10.35 0.01
C ALA A 218 0.72 -10.67 1.50
N GLU A 219 -0.03 -11.66 2.02
CA GLU A 219 0.10 -12.15 3.39
C GLU A 219 1.46 -12.81 3.67
N MET A 220 2.01 -13.56 2.70
CA MET A 220 3.36 -14.08 2.86
C MET A 220 4.37 -12.94 3.03
N VAL A 221 4.30 -11.88 2.21
CA VAL A 221 5.20 -10.72 2.33
C VAL A 221 5.01 -9.97 3.64
N SER A 222 3.75 -9.66 4.00
CA SER A 222 3.44 -8.84 5.18
C SER A 222 3.79 -9.55 6.49
N ILE A 223 3.46 -10.84 6.61
CA ILE A 223 3.77 -11.64 7.81
C ILE A 223 5.26 -11.89 7.90
N MET A 224 5.94 -12.10 6.78
CA MET A 224 7.39 -12.15 6.74
C MET A 224 7.98 -10.87 7.34
N LEU A 225 7.61 -9.68 6.86
CA LEU A 225 8.22 -8.41 7.29
C LEU A 225 7.86 -7.97 8.70
N THR A 226 6.70 -8.36 9.21
CA THR A 226 6.25 -7.99 10.57
C THR A 226 6.69 -8.95 11.68
N ASN A 227 7.42 -10.01 11.33
CA ASN A 227 7.88 -11.03 12.28
C ASN A 227 9.37 -11.29 12.10
N SER A 228 10.03 -11.68 13.20
CA SER A 228 11.45 -12.05 13.12
C SER A 228 11.64 -13.31 12.26
N PRO A 229 12.84 -13.52 11.68
CA PRO A 229 13.11 -14.76 10.95
C PRO A 229 12.87 -16.04 11.78
N GLU A 230 13.09 -15.97 13.10
CA GLU A 230 12.83 -17.08 14.02
C GLU A 230 11.33 -17.30 14.22
N ASP A 231 10.55 -16.24 14.43
CA ASP A 231 9.10 -16.34 14.58
C ASP A 231 8.45 -16.86 13.30
N TRP A 232 8.92 -16.38 12.14
CA TRP A 232 8.50 -16.88 10.84
C TRP A 232 8.75 -18.39 10.68
N ASP A 233 9.97 -18.84 11.00
CA ASP A 233 10.31 -20.27 10.97
C ASP A 233 9.41 -21.08 11.92
N ASN A 234 9.19 -20.58 13.13
CA ASN A 234 8.30 -21.20 14.11
C ASN A 234 6.83 -21.27 13.62
N MET A 235 6.33 -20.23 12.94
CA MET A 235 4.99 -20.25 12.33
C MET A 235 4.87 -21.33 11.27
N ILE A 236 5.87 -21.48 10.39
CA ILE A 236 5.86 -22.54 9.38
C ILE A 236 5.86 -23.92 10.03
N GLU A 237 6.73 -24.16 11.01
CA GLU A 237 6.79 -25.46 11.70
C GLU A 237 5.51 -25.76 12.51
N SER A 238 4.81 -24.73 12.98
CA SER A 238 3.52 -24.89 13.67
C SER A 238 2.41 -25.50 12.80
N ALA A 239 2.57 -25.55 11.48
CA ALA A 239 1.65 -26.25 10.57
C ALA A 239 1.51 -27.74 10.90
N GLY A 240 2.48 -28.33 11.60
CA GLY A 240 2.38 -29.64 12.24
C GLY A 240 2.31 -30.84 11.28
N ASN A 241 2.44 -30.62 9.98
CA ASN A 241 2.49 -31.69 8.98
C ASN A 241 3.42 -31.33 7.80
N THR A 242 4.13 -32.34 7.29
CA THR A 242 5.17 -32.17 6.27
C THR A 242 4.65 -31.52 4.99
N THR A 243 3.46 -31.88 4.53
CA THR A 243 2.87 -31.32 3.30
C THR A 243 2.69 -29.81 3.38
N ALA A 244 2.14 -29.32 4.50
CA ALA A 244 1.91 -27.90 4.69
C ALA A 244 3.21 -27.11 4.90
N VAL A 245 4.16 -27.67 5.66
CA VAL A 245 5.51 -27.09 5.83
C VAL A 245 6.19 -26.95 4.46
N GLU A 246 6.21 -28.00 3.65
CA GLU A 246 6.80 -27.96 2.31
C GLU A 246 6.11 -26.94 1.39
N ALA A 247 4.78 -26.80 1.48
CA ALA A 247 4.03 -25.81 0.73
C ALA A 247 4.43 -24.37 1.12
N LEU A 248 4.43 -24.06 2.43
CA LEU A 248 4.82 -22.73 2.93
C LEU A 248 6.27 -22.39 2.59
N ARG A 249 7.20 -23.35 2.69
CA ARG A 249 8.61 -23.15 2.29
C ARG A 249 8.78 -22.91 0.80
N LYS A 250 7.98 -23.55 -0.05
CA LYS A 250 7.99 -23.27 -1.51
C LYS A 250 7.47 -21.86 -1.80
N LYS A 251 6.39 -21.44 -1.13
CA LYS A 251 5.87 -20.07 -1.25
C LYS A 251 6.88 -19.04 -0.78
N GLU A 252 7.50 -19.27 0.38
CA GLU A 252 8.59 -18.44 0.91
C GLU A 252 9.72 -18.29 -0.11
N ALA A 253 10.18 -19.40 -0.71
CA ALA A 253 11.24 -19.35 -1.71
C ALA A 253 10.88 -18.49 -2.93
N ILE A 254 9.62 -18.53 -3.38
CA ILE A 254 9.13 -17.67 -4.46
C ILE A 254 9.13 -16.20 -4.03
N VAL A 255 8.60 -15.88 -2.85
CA VAL A 255 8.57 -14.49 -2.33
C VAL A 255 9.98 -13.93 -2.19
N VAL A 256 10.91 -14.70 -1.60
CA VAL A 256 12.32 -14.30 -1.45
C VAL A 256 12.97 -14.08 -2.82
N ALA A 257 12.77 -15.00 -3.76
CA ALA A 257 13.33 -14.87 -5.11
C ALA A 257 12.74 -13.66 -5.85
N TYR A 258 11.43 -13.43 -5.72
CA TYR A 258 10.73 -12.31 -6.33
C TYR A 258 11.29 -10.96 -5.86
N MET A 259 11.40 -10.76 -4.54
CA MET A 259 11.92 -9.51 -3.97
C MET A 259 13.38 -9.27 -4.37
N LYS A 260 14.20 -10.33 -4.35
CA LYS A 260 15.61 -10.27 -4.74
C LYS A 260 15.80 -9.98 -6.24
N ASN A 261 15.06 -10.65 -7.11
CA ASN A 261 15.26 -10.55 -8.54
C ASN A 261 14.78 -9.21 -9.11
N ASN A 262 13.74 -8.63 -8.52
CA ASN A 262 13.12 -7.41 -9.02
C ASN A 262 13.69 -6.13 -8.39
N TRP A 263 14.05 -6.17 -7.11
CA TRP A 263 14.54 -4.98 -6.38
C TRP A 263 15.86 -5.19 -5.64
N GLY A 264 16.48 -6.37 -5.71
CA GLY A 264 17.74 -6.65 -5.02
C GLY A 264 17.61 -6.83 -3.51
N VAL A 265 16.38 -6.87 -2.99
CA VAL A 265 16.09 -6.95 -1.55
C VAL A 265 16.44 -8.34 -1.02
N ASP A 266 17.26 -8.40 0.03
CA ASP A 266 17.43 -9.61 0.82
C ASP A 266 16.34 -9.67 1.90
N MET A 267 15.35 -10.52 1.69
CA MET A 267 14.19 -10.57 2.60
C MET A 267 14.57 -10.86 4.04
N LYS A 268 15.60 -11.67 4.33
CA LYS A 268 15.92 -12.00 5.73
C LYS A 268 16.57 -10.85 6.47
N ASP A 269 17.37 -10.05 5.78
CA ASP A 269 17.96 -8.86 6.37
C ASP A 269 16.91 -7.76 6.49
N PHE A 270 16.09 -7.58 5.45
CA PHE A 270 15.01 -6.61 5.47
C PHE A 270 13.98 -6.85 6.59
N GLN A 271 13.60 -8.12 6.82
CA GLN A 271 12.76 -8.51 7.97
C GLN A 271 13.31 -8.00 9.29
N LYS A 272 14.62 -8.15 9.53
CA LYS A 272 15.25 -7.72 10.78
C LYS A 272 15.21 -6.21 10.93
N GLU A 273 15.42 -5.48 9.82
CA GLU A 273 15.36 -4.02 9.82
C GLU A 273 13.95 -3.51 10.14
N VAL A 274 12.93 -4.10 9.52
CA VAL A 274 11.52 -3.75 9.78
C VAL A 274 11.13 -4.08 11.21
N VAL A 275 11.45 -5.27 11.72
CA VAL A 275 11.15 -5.64 13.11
C VAL A 275 11.86 -4.71 14.10
N ALA A 276 13.12 -4.37 13.85
CA ALA A 276 13.84 -3.41 14.70
C ALA A 276 13.19 -2.01 14.66
N ALA A 277 12.69 -1.57 13.51
CA ALA A 277 11.96 -0.31 13.38
C ALA A 277 10.62 -0.33 14.13
N ILE A 278 9.87 -1.44 14.05
CA ILE A 278 8.63 -1.67 14.81
C ILE A 278 8.90 -1.56 16.31
N GLU A 279 9.90 -2.29 16.81
CA GLU A 279 10.27 -2.28 18.23
C GLU A 279 10.72 -0.89 18.70
N ALA A 280 11.49 -0.18 17.88
CA ALA A 280 11.98 1.16 18.19
C ALA A 280 10.86 2.23 18.18
N ALA A 281 9.74 1.98 17.50
CA ALA A 281 8.61 2.89 17.44
C ALA A 281 7.67 2.81 18.66
N VAL A 282 7.80 1.78 19.50
CA VAL A 282 6.99 1.60 20.72
C VAL A 282 7.23 2.74 21.70
N ARG A 283 6.16 3.31 22.25
CA ARG A 283 6.23 4.34 23.32
C ARG A 283 5.51 3.82 24.57
N ASN A 284 6.17 3.97 25.73
CA ASN A 284 5.61 3.62 27.04
C ASN A 284 4.90 4.81 27.69
#